data_AF-A0A0B2UVC0-F1
#
_entry.id   AF-A0A0B2UVC0-F1
#
_cell.length_a   1.000
_cell.length_b   1.000
_cell.length_c   1.000
_cell.angle_alpha   90.00
_cell.angle_beta   90.00
_cell.angle_gamma   90.00
#
_symmetry.space_group_name_H-M   'P 1'
#
loop_
_entity.id
_entity.type
_entity.pdbx_description
1 polymer ?
#
loop_
_entity_poly.entity_id
_entity_poly.type
_entity_poly.pdbx_seq_one_letter_code
_entity_poly.pdbx_strand_id
1 'polypeptide(L)'
;MPGPGHSEWARDTDEEDRIELAIRRSGCWDQHIACVECMSDKSDWRKCQVPLSAFKECMQKYTEKKKEEEELLKTIGASSNVNK
;
A
#
# COMPACT_ATOMS: atom_id res chain seq x y z
N MET A 1 24.33 -34.41 0.01
CA MET A 1 23.17 -33.96 -0.79
C MET A 1 22.73 -32.62 -0.21
N PRO A 2 22.78 -31.48 -0.94
CA PRO A 2 22.29 -30.22 -0.41
C PRO A 2 20.75 -30.16 -0.54
N GLY A 3 20.08 -29.89 0.57
CA GLY A 3 18.62 -29.82 0.72
C GLY A 3 18.00 -28.54 0.15
N PRO A 4 16.65 -28.48 0.09
CA PRO A 4 15.90 -27.64 -0.83
C PRO A 4 15.90 -26.17 -0.42
N GLY A 5 15.92 -25.30 -1.42
CA GLY A 5 15.99 -23.85 -1.30
C GLY A 5 14.99 -23.29 -0.29
N HIS A 6 15.56 -22.66 0.74
CA HIS A 6 14.85 -21.75 1.63
C HIS A 6 14.48 -20.50 0.83
N SER A 7 13.32 -20.54 0.19
CA SER A 7 12.81 -19.43 -0.59
C SER A 7 12.64 -18.20 0.34
N GLU A 8 13.27 -17.09 -0.02
CA GLU A 8 13.42 -15.88 0.81
C GLU A 8 12.10 -15.18 1.17
N TRP A 9 10.98 -15.50 0.48
CA TRP A 9 9.63 -14.98 0.75
C TRP A 9 9.09 -15.25 2.16
N ALA A 10 9.62 -16.25 2.88
CA ALA A 10 9.15 -16.57 4.24
C ALA A 10 9.79 -15.71 5.36
N ARG A 11 10.74 -14.82 5.02
CA ARG A 11 11.42 -13.95 6.02
C ARG A 11 10.75 -12.59 6.21
N ASP A 12 9.69 -12.28 5.47
CA ASP A 12 9.07 -10.95 5.49
C ASP A 12 7.83 -10.91 6.41
N THR A 13 8.02 -11.31 7.67
CA THR A 13 7.00 -11.04 8.71
C THR A 13 6.95 -9.54 9.07
N ASP A 14 7.92 -8.75 8.59
CA ASP A 14 7.98 -7.29 8.66
C ASP A 14 7.21 -6.61 7.49
N GLU A 15 6.76 -7.37 6.48
CA GLU A 15 6.10 -6.80 5.30
C GLU A 15 4.73 -6.26 5.64
N GLU A 16 4.03 -6.95 6.55
CA GLU A 16 2.72 -6.55 7.05
C GLU A 16 2.80 -5.15 7.66
N ASP A 17 3.87 -4.85 8.41
CA ASP A 17 4.11 -3.53 8.98
C ASP A 17 4.34 -2.45 7.91
N ARG A 18 5.07 -2.77 6.83
CA ARG A 18 5.30 -1.80 5.74
C ARG A 18 4.01 -1.45 5.00
N ILE A 19 3.17 -2.45 4.74
CA ILE A 19 1.89 -2.27 4.06
C ILE A 19 0.91 -1.53 4.97
N GLU A 20 0.75 -1.94 6.22
CA GLU A 20 -0.12 -1.25 7.17
C GLU A 20 0.30 0.21 7.36
N LEU A 21 1.60 0.48 7.52
CA LEU A 21 2.11 1.84 7.67
C LEU A 21 1.84 2.69 6.42
N ALA A 22 1.96 2.11 5.23
CA ALA A 22 1.64 2.79 3.98
C ALA A 22 0.13 3.11 3.89
N ILE A 23 -0.73 2.19 4.31
CA ILE A 23 -2.19 2.39 4.33
C ILE A 23 -2.59 3.46 5.37
N ARG A 24 -1.97 3.46 6.56
CA ARG A 24 -2.18 4.51 7.57
C ARG A 24 -1.77 5.88 7.04
N ARG A 25 -0.66 5.96 6.29
CA ARG A 25 -0.18 7.21 5.66
C ARG A 25 -1.04 7.66 4.49
N SER A 26 -1.68 6.74 3.75
CA SER A 26 -2.55 7.10 2.63
C SER A 26 -3.93 7.60 3.05
N GLY A 27 -4.34 7.31 4.29
CA GLY A 27 -5.67 7.62 4.81
C GLY A 27 -6.74 6.61 4.40
N CYS A 28 -6.35 5.51 3.74
CA CYS A 28 -7.25 4.42 3.34
C CYS A 28 -7.41 3.34 4.43
N TRP A 29 -7.10 3.69 5.68
CA TRP A 29 -7.09 2.75 6.81
C TRP A 29 -8.50 2.22 7.13
N ASP A 30 -9.52 3.06 7.06
CA ASP A 30 -10.91 2.68 7.35
C ASP A 30 -11.40 1.56 6.41
N GLN A 31 -11.12 1.69 5.12
CA GLN A 31 -11.47 0.69 4.11
C GLN A 31 -10.64 -0.60 4.25
N HIS A 32 -9.41 -0.49 4.75
CA HIS A 32 -8.59 -1.65 5.09
C HIS A 32 -9.17 -2.42 6.27
N ILE A 33 -9.57 -1.73 7.35
CA ILE A 33 -10.26 -2.36 8.48
C ILE A 33 -11.54 -3.05 8.01
N ALA A 34 -12.36 -2.38 7.20
CA ALA A 34 -13.59 -2.99 6.65
C ALA A 34 -13.31 -4.25 5.79
N CYS A 35 -12.17 -4.28 5.06
CA CYS A 35 -11.73 -5.48 4.35
C CYS A 35 -11.34 -6.60 5.32
N VAL A 36 -10.57 -6.29 6.36
CA VAL A 36 -10.11 -7.24 7.38
C VAL A 36 -11.29 -7.80 8.17
N GLU A 37 -12.24 -6.96 8.59
CA GLU A 37 -13.46 -7.37 9.26
C GLU A 37 -14.27 -8.33 8.38
N CYS A 38 -14.50 -7.99 7.12
CA CYS A 38 -15.21 -8.88 6.19
C CYS A 38 -14.48 -10.22 5.98
N MET A 39 -13.14 -10.18 5.94
CA MET A 39 -12.31 -11.38 5.82
C MET A 39 -12.38 -12.23 7.09
N SER A 40 -12.42 -11.60 8.26
CA SER A 40 -12.58 -12.26 9.57
C SER A 40 -13.95 -12.93 9.68
N ASP A 41 -15.02 -12.26 9.27
CA ASP A 41 -16.39 -12.78 9.33
C ASP A 41 -16.65 -13.91 8.32
N LYS A 42 -16.25 -13.72 7.05
CA LYS A 42 -16.66 -14.61 5.96
C LYS A 42 -15.58 -15.59 5.52
N SER A 43 -14.30 -15.32 5.84
CA SER A 43 -13.13 -16.06 5.31
C SER A 43 -13.14 -16.25 3.79
N ASP A 44 -13.92 -15.44 3.07
CA ASP A 44 -14.17 -15.55 1.65
C ASP A 44 -14.10 -14.16 1.04
N TRP A 45 -12.92 -13.82 0.53
CA TRP A 45 -12.62 -12.52 -0.06
C TRP A 45 -13.53 -12.20 -1.25
N ARG A 46 -14.13 -13.21 -1.92
CA ARG A 46 -15.07 -12.98 -3.03
C ARG A 46 -16.36 -12.31 -2.56
N LYS A 47 -16.78 -12.58 -1.32
CA LYS A 47 -17.96 -11.94 -0.70
C LYS A 47 -17.64 -10.54 -0.17
N CYS A 48 -16.36 -10.18 -0.09
CA CYS A 48 -15.85 -8.90 0.37
C CYS A 48 -15.56 -7.92 -0.78
N GLN A 49 -16.18 -8.10 -1.95
CA GLN A 49 -16.02 -7.21 -3.10
C GLN A 49 -16.36 -5.74 -2.78
N VAL A 50 -17.34 -5.49 -1.91
CA VAL A 50 -17.75 -4.13 -1.55
C VAL A 50 -16.62 -3.37 -0.82
N PRO A 51 -16.11 -3.85 0.34
CA PRO A 51 -14.99 -3.18 1.00
C PRO A 51 -13.71 -3.21 0.15
N LEU A 52 -13.47 -4.26 -0.65
CA LEU A 52 -12.31 -4.35 -1.55
C LEU A 52 -12.34 -3.29 -2.66
N SER A 53 -13.50 -3.03 -3.27
CA SER A 53 -13.65 -1.98 -4.28
C SER A 53 -13.40 -0.60 -3.67
N ALA A 54 -13.97 -0.33 -2.50
CA ALA A 54 -13.75 0.94 -1.79
C ALA A 54 -12.27 1.16 -1.44
N PHE A 55 -11.59 0.11 -0.97
CA PHE A 55 -10.15 0.15 -0.70
C PHE A 55 -9.35 0.42 -1.98
N LYS A 56 -9.69 -0.23 -3.09
CA LYS A 56 -9.05 -0.03 -4.40
C LYS A 56 -9.21 1.41 -4.89
N GLU A 57 -10.40 1.98 -4.83
CA GLU A 57 -10.66 3.36 -5.23
C GLU A 57 -9.85 4.36 -4.39
N CYS A 58 -9.73 4.11 -3.09
CA CYS A 58 -8.94 4.94 -2.20
C CYS A 58 -7.43 4.88 -2.55
N MET A 59 -6.90 3.67 -2.78
CA MET A 59 -5.50 3.49 -3.16
C MET A 59 -5.17 4.07 -4.54
N GLN A 60 -6.12 4.03 -5.49
CA GLN A 60 -5.97 4.68 -6.78
C GLN A 60 -5.81 6.20 -6.62
N LYS A 61 -6.70 6.84 -5.86
CA LYS A 61 -6.61 8.28 -5.55
C LYS A 61 -5.31 8.65 -4.85
N TYR A 62 -4.83 7.80 -3.93
CA TYR A 62 -3.54 8.00 -3.28
C TYR A 62 -2.36 7.92 -4.26
N THR A 63 -2.40 6.96 -5.19
CA THR A 63 -1.35 6.80 -6.21
C THR A 63 -1.27 8.02 -7.14
N GLU A 64 -2.43 8.55 -7.56
CA GLU A 64 -2.50 9.78 -8.35
C GLU A 64 -1.95 10.97 -7.59
N LYS A 65 -2.38 11.15 -6.32
CA LYS A 65 -1.85 12.22 -5.45
C LYS A 65 -0.34 12.10 -5.22
N LYS A 66 0.17 10.88 -5.03
CA LYS A 66 1.61 10.66 -4.84
C LYS A 66 2.42 11.00 -6.08
N LYS A 67 1.90 10.67 -7.26
CA LYS A 67 2.51 11.05 -8.53
C LYS A 67 2.56 12.58 -8.70
N GLU A 68 1.45 13.25 -8.38
CA GLU A 68 1.37 14.72 -8.44
C GLU A 68 2.31 15.38 -7.42
N GLU A 69 2.35 14.87 -6.18
CA GLU A 69 3.29 15.31 -5.15
C GLU A 69 4.75 15.08 -5.57
N GLU A 70 5.06 13.95 -6.20
CA GLU A 70 6.40 13.67 -6.73
C GLU A 70 6.78 14.63 -7.86
N GLU A 71 5.86 14.96 -8.76
CA GLU A 71 6.09 16.00 -9.78
C GLU A 71 6.27 17.39 -9.15
N LEU A 72 5.48 17.74 -8.14
CA LEU A 72 5.66 18.97 -7.38
C LEU A 72 7.04 19.01 -6.69
N LEU A 73 7.48 17.92 -6.05
CA LEU A 73 8.82 17.82 -5.47
C LEU A 73 9.92 17.98 -6.53
N LYS A 74 9.75 17.41 -7.72
CA LYS A 74 10.72 17.55 -8.83
C LYS A 74 10.82 18.99 -9.32
N THR A 75 9.69 19.70 -9.45
CA THR A 75 9.69 21.11 -9.88
C THR A 75 10.35 22.04 -8.84
N ILE A 76 10.12 21.78 -7.54
CA ILE A 76 10.76 22.53 -6.45
C ILE A 76 12.26 22.18 -6.33
N GLY A 77 12.62 20.89 -6.45
CA GLY A 77 14.01 20.42 -6.41
C GLY A 77 14.87 20.90 -7.60
N ALA A 78 14.26 21.13 -8.76
CA ALA A 78 14.94 21.70 -9.93
C ALA A 78 15.36 23.17 -9.71
N SER A 79 14.63 23.94 -8.89
CA SER A 79 14.98 25.34 -8.60
C SER A 79 16.21 25.50 -7.70
N SER A 80 16.66 24.44 -7.01
CA SER A 80 17.82 24.52 -6.10
C SER A 80 19.18 24.28 -6.78
N ASN A 81 19.21 23.96 -8.09
CA ASN A 81 20.47 23.76 -8.84
C ASN A 81 20.81 24.89 -9.85
N VAL A 82 20.00 25.94 -9.95
CA VAL A 82 20.38 27.20 -10.62
C VAL A 82 20.85 28.14 -9.52
N ASN A 83 22.10 28.02 -9.06
CA ASN A 83 22.86 29.05 -8.30
C ASN A 83 24.22 28.48 -7.82
N LYS A 84 24.95 27.76 -8.68
CA LYS A 84 26.35 27.40 -8.42
C LYS A 84 27.22 27.68 -9.63
#